data_AF-A0A3C0EA19-F1
#
_entry.id   AF-A0A3C0EA19-F1
#
_cell.length_a   1.000
_cell.length_b   1.000
_cell.length_c   1.000
_cell.angle_alpha   90.00
_cell.angle_beta   90.00
_cell.angle_gamma   90.00
#
_symmetry.space_group_name_H-M   'P 1'
#
loop_
_entity.id
_entity.type
_entity.pdbx_description
1 polymer ?
#
loop_
_entity_poly.entity_id
_entity_poly.type
_entity_poly.pdbx_seq_one_letter_code
_entity_poly.pdbx_strand_id
1 'polypeptide(L)'
;MITYLDENQGINRGNPQSFDGDADTAECSWSSSWLIGSGDIVDPGGQVEITLTLTDLTPLLAEKIEFTVQVKPNKGAVVIVNRVMPGELKGVMGLN
;
A
#
# COMPACT_ATOMS: atom_id res chain seq x y z
N MET A 1 7.05 -3.30 -7.60
CA MET A 1 7.41 -2.14 -6.74
C MET A 1 6.13 -1.43 -6.36
N ILE A 2 6.00 -0.93 -5.12
CA ILE A 2 4.90 -0.05 -4.73
C ILE A 2 5.47 1.33 -4.35
N THR A 3 4.82 2.41 -4.76
CA THR A 3 5.19 3.78 -4.36
C THR A 3 4.06 4.38 -3.55
N TYR A 4 4.36 4.89 -2.37
CA TYR A 4 3.48 5.73 -1.58
C TYR A 4 3.85 7.21 -1.81
N LEU A 5 2.84 8.08 -1.92
CA LEU A 5 2.99 9.53 -2.12
C LEU A 5 1.95 10.27 -1.27
N ASP A 6 2.37 11.29 -0.53
CA ASP A 6 1.48 12.32 0.04
C ASP A 6 2.12 13.71 -0.21
N GLU A 7 1.58 14.75 0.42
CA GLU A 7 2.11 16.12 0.28
C GLU A 7 3.51 16.33 0.90
N ASN A 8 3.92 15.46 1.83
CA ASN A 8 5.14 15.58 2.63
C ASN A 8 6.24 14.62 2.15
N GLN A 9 5.89 13.48 1.57
CA GLN A 9 6.84 12.42 1.25
C GLN A 9 6.44 11.58 0.04
N GLY A 10 7.46 11.01 -0.61
CA GLY A 10 7.29 10.03 -1.66
C GLY A 10 8.30 8.91 -1.51
N ILE A 11 7.82 7.69 -1.28
CA ILE A 11 8.69 6.59 -0.87
C ILE A 11 8.36 5.33 -1.67
N ASN A 12 9.40 4.70 -2.21
CA ASN A 12 9.32 3.46 -2.99
C ASN A 12 9.56 2.24 -2.09
N ARG A 13 8.82 1.15 -2.32
CA ARG A 13 8.85 -0.10 -1.55
C ARG A 13 9.08 -1.31 -2.47
N GLY A 14 10.11 -2.09 -2.13
CA GLY A 14 10.44 -3.37 -2.75
C GLY A 14 9.76 -4.55 -2.04
N ASN A 15 9.73 -5.73 -2.67
CA ASN A 15 9.33 -7.00 -2.06
C ASN A 15 10.43 -8.04 -2.32
N PRO A 16 10.81 -8.87 -1.33
CA PRO A 16 10.35 -8.83 0.06
C PRO A 16 11.13 -7.82 0.91
N GLN A 17 10.41 -7.11 1.77
CA GLN A 17 10.98 -6.50 2.96
C GLN A 17 10.31 -7.15 4.17
N SER A 18 11.11 -7.54 5.16
CA SER A 18 10.66 -8.28 6.33
C SER A 18 9.59 -7.50 7.10
N PHE A 19 8.46 -8.16 7.35
CA PHE A 19 7.49 -7.79 8.37
C PHE A 19 7.73 -8.74 9.54
N ASP A 20 8.25 -8.23 10.65
CA ASP A 20 8.46 -8.95 11.90
C ASP A 20 7.22 -8.94 12.82
N GLY A 21 6.23 -8.10 12.51
CA GLY A 21 4.94 -8.05 13.23
C GLY A 21 5.03 -7.35 14.58
N ASP A 22 6.13 -6.66 14.87
CA ASP A 22 6.29 -5.80 16.03
C ASP A 22 5.77 -4.38 15.74
N ALA A 23 4.82 -3.91 16.56
CA ALA A 23 4.21 -2.59 16.38
C ALA A 23 5.19 -1.44 16.67
N ASP A 24 6.26 -1.69 17.43
CA ASP A 24 7.26 -0.68 17.79
C ASP A 24 8.40 -0.58 16.77
N THR A 25 8.48 -1.52 15.82
CA THR A 25 9.47 -1.50 14.75
C THR A 25 8.91 -0.77 13.54
N ALA A 26 9.62 0.26 13.08
CA ALA A 26 9.28 0.94 11.84
C ALA A 26 9.49 -0.02 10.67
N GLU A 27 8.38 -0.50 10.11
CA GLU A 27 8.38 -1.52 9.07
C GLU A 27 8.04 -0.92 7.72
N CYS A 28 8.73 -1.43 6.72
CA CYS A 28 8.75 -0.91 5.36
C CYS A 28 8.46 -2.08 4.43
N SER A 29 7.22 -2.57 4.37
CA SER A 29 6.91 -3.84 3.71
C SER A 29 5.60 -3.83 2.94
N TRP A 30 5.52 -4.70 1.93
CA TRP A 30 4.27 -5.04 1.28
C TRP A 30 4.24 -6.51 0.90
N SER A 31 3.04 -7.07 0.87
CA SER A 31 2.76 -8.44 0.44
C SER A 31 1.60 -8.48 -0.54
N SER A 32 1.46 -9.61 -1.24
CA SER A 32 0.37 -9.84 -2.16
C SER A 32 -0.16 -11.26 -2.03
N SER A 33 -1.48 -11.40 -2.09
CA SER A 33 -2.17 -12.67 -2.00
C SER A 33 -3.21 -12.78 -3.11
N TRP A 34 -3.20 -13.90 -3.82
CA TRP A 34 -4.24 -14.19 -4.80
C TRP A 34 -5.55 -14.51 -4.09
N LEU A 35 -6.60 -13.74 -4.36
CA LEU A 35 -7.97 -14.03 -3.93
C LEU A 35 -8.68 -14.90 -4.98
N ILE A 36 -8.48 -14.59 -6.26
CA ILE A 36 -9.01 -15.34 -7.41
C ILE A 36 -7.93 -15.38 -8.50
N GLY A 37 -7.51 -16.57 -8.91
CA GLY A 37 -6.47 -16.77 -9.92
C GLY A 37 -5.10 -17.12 -9.32
N SER A 38 -4.06 -17.08 -10.16
CA SER A 38 -2.67 -17.35 -9.78
C SER A 38 -1.70 -16.89 -10.88
N GLY A 39 -0.40 -16.82 -10.56
CA GLY A 39 0.66 -16.51 -11.53
C GLY A 39 1.21 -15.09 -11.37
N ASP A 40 1.83 -14.58 -12.45
CA ASP A 40 2.53 -13.29 -12.48
C ASP A 40 1.70 -12.13 -13.05
N ILE A 41 0.55 -12.44 -13.66
CA ILE A 41 -0.30 -11.47 -14.37
C ILE A 41 -1.74 -11.68 -13.91
N VAL A 42 -2.45 -10.57 -13.65
CA VAL A 42 -3.88 -10.59 -13.33
C VAL A 42 -4.69 -10.70 -14.62
N ASP A 43 -5.17 -11.91 -14.88
CA ASP A 43 -6.10 -12.17 -15.98
C ASP A 43 -7.48 -11.54 -15.72
N PRO A 44 -8.31 -11.31 -16.75
CA PRO A 44 -9.67 -10.82 -16.58
C PRO A 44 -10.48 -11.67 -15.59
N GLY A 45 -11.01 -11.03 -14.55
CA GLY A 45 -11.73 -11.70 -13.45
C GLY A 45 -10.85 -12.19 -12.31
N GLY A 46 -9.53 -12.18 -12.48
CA GLY A 46 -8.56 -12.41 -11.41
C GLY A 46 -8.56 -11.26 -10.39
N GLN A 47 -8.25 -11.61 -9.14
CA GLN A 47 -8.20 -10.66 -8.02
C GLN A 47 -6.99 -10.96 -7.15
N VAL A 48 -6.21 -9.91 -6.88
CA VAL A 48 -5.06 -9.94 -6.00
C VAL A 48 -5.27 -8.89 -4.93
N GLU A 49 -5.13 -9.30 -3.68
CA GLU A 49 -5.04 -8.40 -2.55
C GLU A 49 -3.58 -7.98 -2.36
N ILE A 50 -3.38 -6.69 -2.09
CA ILE A 50 -2.07 -6.13 -1.77
C ILE A 50 -2.18 -5.47 -0.40
N THR A 51 -1.28 -5.87 0.51
CA THR A 51 -1.18 -5.29 1.85
C THR A 51 0.10 -4.47 1.92
N LEU A 52 -0.02 -3.21 2.34
CA LEU A 52 1.09 -2.26 2.44
C LEU A 52 1.16 -1.74 3.88
N THR A 53 2.31 -1.91 4.52
CA THR A 53 2.60 -1.39 5.87
C THR A 53 3.33 -0.05 5.75
N LEU A 54 2.84 0.96 6.48
CA LEU A 54 3.27 2.37 6.38
C LEU A 54 3.64 2.96 7.76
N THR A 55 4.24 2.16 8.65
CA THR A 55 4.61 2.61 10.00
C THR A 55 5.90 3.45 10.01
N ASP A 56 6.67 3.44 8.91
CA ASP A 56 7.93 4.16 8.75
C ASP A 56 7.80 5.58 8.15
N LEU A 57 6.57 6.08 7.98
CA LEU A 57 6.33 7.39 7.38
C LEU A 57 6.81 8.53 8.29
N THR A 58 7.42 9.56 7.70
CA THR A 58 7.88 10.75 8.42
C THR A 58 7.51 12.00 7.62
N PRO A 59 6.47 12.75 8.02
CA PRO A 59 5.57 12.50 9.16
C PRO A 59 4.68 11.28 8.96
N LEU A 60 4.13 10.73 10.06
CA LEU A 60 3.12 9.68 9.99
C LEU A 60 1.87 10.19 9.26
N LEU A 61 1.20 9.29 8.53
CA LEU A 61 -0.03 9.60 7.82
C LEU A 61 -1.15 9.95 8.80
N ALA A 62 -1.64 11.18 8.70
CA ALA A 62 -2.63 11.75 9.61
C ALA A 62 -4.00 11.96 8.94
N GLU A 63 -4.97 12.46 9.71
CA GLU A 63 -6.31 12.82 9.25
C GLU A 63 -6.29 13.82 8.10
N LYS A 64 -7.23 13.69 7.17
CA LYS A 64 -7.46 14.62 6.05
C LYS A 64 -6.29 14.78 5.07
N ILE A 65 -5.27 13.93 5.18
CA ILE A 65 -4.17 13.88 4.21
C ILE A 65 -4.61 13.07 3.00
N GLU A 66 -4.43 13.65 1.82
CA GLU A 66 -4.55 12.96 0.55
C GLU A 66 -3.25 12.18 0.28
N PHE A 67 -3.39 10.93 -0.12
CA PHE A 67 -2.26 10.08 -0.46
C PHE A 67 -2.58 9.20 -1.67
N THR A 68 -1.53 8.86 -2.39
CA THR A 68 -1.57 8.00 -3.57
C THR A 68 -0.67 6.79 -3.35
N VAL A 69 -1.20 5.61 -3.71
CA VAL A 69 -0.44 4.37 -3.81
C VAL A 69 -0.36 3.96 -5.28
N GLN A 70 0.85 3.78 -5.79
CA GLN A 70 1.11 3.31 -7.14
C GLN A 70 1.71 1.90 -7.10
N VAL A 71 1.00 0.93 -7.64
CA VAL A 71 1.50 -0.43 -7.82
C VAL A 71 2.11 -0.53 -9.21
N LYS A 72 3.43 -0.71 -9.25
CA LYS A 72 4.23 -0.77 -10.47
C LYS A 72 4.64 -2.23 -10.73
N PRO A 73 3.93 -2.94 -11.61
CA PRO A 73 4.31 -4.30 -11.99
C PRO A 73 5.53 -4.29 -12.90
N ASN A 74 6.24 -5.42 -12.98
CA ASN A 74 7.38 -5.58 -13.89
C ASN A 74 6.94 -5.65 -15.37
N LYS A 75 5.66 -5.97 -15.62
CA LYS A 75 5.01 -6.03 -16.93
C LYS A 75 3.59 -5.47 -16.82
N GLY A 76 3.14 -4.75 -17.84
CA GLY A 76 1.78 -4.19 -17.88
C GLY A 76 1.69 -2.75 -17.34
N ALA A 77 0.47 -2.33 -17.04
CA ALA A 77 0.17 -0.96 -16.64
C ALA A 77 0.34 -0.74 -15.13
N VAL A 78 0.67 0.50 -14.75
CA VAL A 78 0.72 0.93 -13.35
C VAL A 78 -0.70 1.11 -12.83
N VAL A 79 -0.99 0.54 -11.66
CA VAL A 79 -2.26 0.77 -10.96
C VAL A 79 -2.06 1.92 -9.99
N ILE A 80 -2.96 2.90 -10.02
CA ILE A 80 -2.91 4.10 -9.17
C ILE A 80 -4.17 4.14 -8.32
N VAL A 81 -3.98 4.18 -7.00
CA VAL A 81 -5.04 4.31 -6.01
C VAL A 81 -4.86 5.66 -5.31
N ASN A 82 -5.84 6.54 -5.42
CA ASN A 82 -5.84 7.82 -4.72
C ASN A 82 -6.92 7.78 -3.61
N ARG A 83 -6.56 8.23 -2.40
CA ARG A 83 -7.44 8.21 -1.22
C ARG A 83 -7.17 9.42 -0.33
N VAL A 84 -8.16 9.76 0.48
CA VAL A 84 -8.04 10.81 1.51
C VAL A 84 -8.33 10.18 2.86
N MET A 85 -7.46 10.41 3.84
CA MET A 85 -7.72 9.97 5.21
C MET A 85 -8.93 10.71 5.80
N PRO A 86 -9.84 10.02 6.52
CA PRO A 86 -10.99 10.66 7.10
C PRO A 86 -10.57 11.68 8.17
N GLY A 87 -11.50 12.57 8.51
CA GLY A 87 -11.27 13.59 9.55
C GLY A 87 -11.37 13.11 10.98
N GLU A 88 -11.60 11.82 11.21
CA GLU A 88 -11.56 11.15 12.51
C GLU A 88 -10.97 9.76 12.28
N LEU A 89 -9.83 9.44 12.90
CA LEU A 89 -9.25 8.10 12.82
C LEU A 89 -9.83 7.18 13.90
N LYS A 90 -10.38 6.06 13.45
CA LYS A 90 -10.74 4.88 14.27
C LYS A 90 -9.87 3.71 13.81
N GLY A 91 -9.95 2.58 14.50
CA GLY A 91 -9.16 1.37 14.19
C GLY A 91 -9.23 0.94 12.72
N VAL A 92 -10.05 -0.07 12.41
CA VAL A 92 -10.21 -0.50 11.00
C VAL A 92 -11.27 0.37 10.33
N MET A 93 -10.92 0.97 9.19
CA MET A 93 -11.81 1.84 8.41
C MET A 93 -11.71 1.53 6.91
N GLY A 94 -12.85 1.60 6.23
CA GLY A 94 -12.88 1.61 4.76
C GLY A 94 -12.60 3.01 4.24
N LEU A 95 -11.78 3.11 3.20
CA LEU A 95 -11.48 4.36 2.49
C LEU A 95 -12.17 4.35 1.13
N ASN A 96 -13.04 5.33 0.90
CA ASN A 96 -13.75 5.52 -0.38
C ASN A 96 -12.84 6.15 -1.42
#